data_AF-A0A2W1BKB3-F1
#
_entry.id   AF-A0A2W1BKB3-F1
#
_cell.length_a   1.000
_cell.length_b   1.000
_cell.length_c   1.000
_cell.angle_alpha   90.00
_cell.angle_beta   90.00
_cell.angle_gamma   90.00
#
_symmetry.space_group_name_H-M   'P 1'
#
loop_
_entity.id
_entity.type
_entity.pdbx_description
1 polymer ?
#
loop_
_entity_poly.entity_id
_entity_poly.type
_entity_poly.pdbx_seq_one_letter_code
_entity_poly.pdbx_strand_id
1 'polypeptide(L)' 'MNLNIVQDEEFKKFVNMLNPGYKLPTTETLSQSLIPKMCTKQEEKVRHKIENANAACLTTDCWTSDNNQSYITFSLH' A
#
# COMPACT_ATOMS: atom_id res chain seq x y z
N MET A 1 -9.16 3.26 -1.01
CA MET A 1 -8.03 4.11 -0.58
C MET A 1 -8.28 5.52 -1.11
N ASN A 2 -8.35 6.53 -0.25
CA ASN A 2 -8.51 7.91 -0.68
C ASN A 2 -7.11 8.49 -0.97
N LEU A 3 -6.89 9.00 -2.18
CA LEU A 3 -5.61 9.52 -2.66
C LEU A 3 -5.71 11.01 -3.01
N ASN A 4 -6.63 11.73 -2.37
CA ASN A 4 -6.90 13.14 -2.67
C ASN A 4 -5.83 14.09 -2.11
N ILE A 5 -4.88 13.60 -1.29
CA ILE A 5 -3.80 14.43 -0.74
C ILE A 5 -2.96 15.10 -1.83
N VAL A 6 -2.74 14.45 -2.98
CA VAL A 6 -2.01 15.07 -4.10
C VAL A 6 -2.82 16.13 -4.85
N GLN A 7 -4.11 16.24 -4.56
CA GLN A 7 -5.00 17.28 -5.07
C GLN A 7 -5.14 18.45 -4.09
N ASP A 8 -4.76 18.27 -2.83
CA ASP A 8 -4.84 19.30 -1.80
C ASP A 8 -3.89 20.47 -2.09
N GLU A 9 -4.42 21.69 -2.05
CA GLU A 9 -3.68 22.89 -2.46
C GLU A 9 -2.60 23.27 -1.44
N GLU A 10 -2.84 23.09 -0.14
CA GLU A 10 -1.82 23.33 0.88
C GLU A 10 -0.69 22.32 0.79
N PHE A 11 -1.00 21.05 0.52
CA PHE A 11 -0.01 20.02 0.27
C PHE A 11 0.83 20.31 -0.98
N LYS A 12 0.22 20.77 -2.08
CA LYS A 12 0.95 21.19 -3.28
C LYS A 12 1.91 22.35 -2.98
N LYS A 13 1.45 23.36 -2.24
CA LYS A 13 2.30 24.49 -1.81
C LYS A 13 3.47 24.01 -0.96
N PHE A 14 3.20 23.16 0.03
CA PHE A 14 4.21 22.58 0.90
C PHE A 14 5.29 21.84 0.10
N VAL A 15 4.89 20.96 -0.83
CA VAL A 15 5.82 20.21 -1.68
C VAL A 15 6.62 21.14 -2.59
N ASN A 16 5.98 22.18 -3.14
CA ASN A 16 6.67 23.19 -3.95
C ASN A 16 7.68 24.01 -3.12
N MET A 17 7.39 24.32 -1.85
CA MET A 17 8.34 24.98 -0.95
C MET A 17 9.55 24.10 -0.60
N LEU A 18 9.34 22.78 -0.49
CA LEU A 18 10.42 21.82 -0.23
C LEU A 18 11.31 21.60 -1.45
N ASN A 19 10.71 21.40 -2.62
CA ASN A 19 11.41 21.19 -3.87
C ASN A 19 10.56 21.68 -5.05
N PRO A 20 10.80 22.91 -5.54
CA PRO A 20 10.05 23.48 -6.66
C PRO A 20 10.17 22.67 -7.96
N GLY A 21 11.24 21.88 -8.12
CA GLY A 21 11.45 21.03 -9.29
C GLY A 21 10.65 19.73 -9.26
N TYR A 22 10.07 19.36 -8.12
CA TYR A 22 9.33 18.11 -7.97
C TYR A 22 7.87 18.27 -8.43
N LYS A 23 7.51 17.56 -9.50
CA LYS A 23 6.12 17.48 -9.97
C LYS A 23 5.38 16.39 -9.22
N LEU A 24 4.39 16.78 -8.42
CA LEU A 24 3.50 15.82 -7.77
C LEU A 24 2.82 14.92 -8.81
N PRO A 25 2.76 13.60 -8.57
CA PRO A 25 2.01 12.70 -9.42
C PRO A 25 0.50 12.98 -9.30
N THR A 26 -0.25 12.64 -10.34
CA THR A 26 -1.72 12.66 -10.27
C THR A 26 -2.22 11.49 -9.44
N THR A 27 -3.46 11.60 -8.93
CA THR A 27 -4.14 10.48 -8.26
C THR A 27 -4.18 9.23 -9.13
N GLU A 28 -4.41 9.40 -10.44
CA GLU A 28 -4.38 8.31 -11.42
C GLU A 28 -2.98 7.69 -11.53
N THR A 29 -1.93 8.51 -11.60
CA THR A 29 -0.54 8.02 -11.63
C THR A 29 -0.21 7.22 -10.36
N LEU A 30 -0.70 7.67 -9.20
CA LEU A 30 -0.55 6.94 -7.95
C LEU A 30 -1.29 5.60 -7.99
N SER A 31 -2.58 5.59 -8.31
CA SER A 31 -3.43 4.41 -8.20
C SER A 31 -3.15 3.37 -9.27
N GLN A 32 -2.84 3.77 -10.50
CA GLN A 32 -2.69 2.87 -11.64
C GLN A 32 -1.24 2.50 -11.95
N SER A 33 -0.25 3.25 -11.43
CA SER A 33 1.15 3.03 -11.79
C SER A 33 2.05 2.88 -10.57
N LEU A 34 2.18 3.91 -9.74
CA LEU A 34 3.19 3.93 -8.68
C LEU A 34 2.87 2.92 -7.56
N ILE A 35 1.65 2.91 -7.04
CA ILE A 35 1.25 1.99 -5.97
C ILE A 35 1.32 0.54 -6.45
N PRO A 36 0.72 0.14 -7.60
CA PRO A 36 0.85 -1.22 -8.10
C PRO A 36 2.30 -1.66 -8.28
N LYS A 37 3.16 -0.82 -8.87
CA LYS A 37 4.59 -1.15 -9.06
C LYS A 37 5.31 -1.38 -7.73
N MET A 38 5.03 -0.56 -6.71
CA MET A 38 5.63 -0.73 -5.38
C MET A 38 5.12 -1.98 -4.69
N CYS A 39 3.82 -2.27 -4.78
CA CYS A 39 3.22 -3.49 -4.27
C CYS A 39 3.86 -4.73 -4.92
N THR A 40 3.89 -4.82 -6.25
CA THR A 40 4.51 -5.96 -6.95
C THR A 40 5.97 -6.16 -6.55
N LYS A 41 6.76 -5.07 -6.48
CA LYS A 41 8.15 -5.15 -6.01
C LYS A 41 8.26 -5.68 -4.58
N GLN A 42 7.34 -5.33 -3.70
CA GLN A 42 7.34 -5.78 -2.32
C GLN A 42 6.85 -7.23 -2.21
N GLU A 43 5.84 -7.61 -2.98
CA GLU A 43 5.36 -8.99 -3.11
C GLU A 43 6.46 -9.93 -3.57
N GLU A 44 7.23 -9.55 -4.60
CA GLU A 44 8.38 -10.33 -5.06
C GLU A 44 9.42 -10.56 -3.96
N LYS A 45 9.72 -9.52 -3.17
CA LYS A 45 10.66 -9.64 -2.04
C LYS A 45 10.12 -10.56 -0.96
N VAL A 46 8.84 -10.45 -0.62
CA VAL A 46 8.20 -11.31 0.39
C VAL A 46 8.16 -12.75 -0.10
N ARG A 47 7.78 -12.97 -1.37
CA ARG A 47 7.77 -14.29 -2.01
C ARG A 47 9.14 -14.94 -1.94
N HIS A 48 10.21 -14.22 -2.28
CA HIS A 48 11.57 -14.73 -2.18
C HIS A 48 11.94 -15.10 -0.74
N LYS A 49 11.56 -14.30 0.26
CA LYS A 49 11.80 -14.63 1.67
C LYS A 49 11.06 -15.91 2.09
N ILE A 50 9.83 -16.09 1.65
CA ILE A 50 9.01 -17.28 1.95
C ILE A 50 9.62 -18.52 1.30
N GLU A 51 10.02 -18.43 0.02
CA GLU A 51 10.65 -19.54 -0.72
C GLU A 51 11.94 -20.05 -0.06
N ASN A 52 12.63 -19.19 0.70
CA ASN A 52 13.89 -19.50 1.37
C ASN A 52 13.74 -19.70 2.90
N ALA A 53 12.52 -19.68 3.43
CA ALA A 53 12.28 -19.87 4.85
C ALA A 53 12.40 -21.37 5.21
N ASN A 54 13.17 -21.70 6.26
CA ASN A 54 13.28 -23.06 6.77
C ASN A 54 11.98 -23.57 7.42
N ALA A 55 11.20 -22.66 7.98
CA ALA A 55 9.90 -22.91 8.59
C ALA A 55 9.08 -21.62 8.51
N ALA A 56 7.75 -21.76 8.49
CA ALA A 56 6.82 -20.64 8.57
C ALA A 56 5.58 -21.07 9.36
N CYS A 57 4.99 -20.13 10.09
CA CYS A 57 3.74 -20.34 10.82
C CYS A 57 2.65 -19.45 10.22
N LEU A 58 1.59 -20.08 9.71
CA LEU A 58 0.41 -19.39 9.19
C LEU A 58 -0.64 -19.28 10.29
N THR A 59 -1.00 -18.06 10.66
CA THR A 59 -2.11 -17.77 11.56
C THR A 59 -3.27 -17.19 10.77
N THR A 60 -4.49 -17.57 11.16
CA THR A 60 -5.72 -17.08 10.54
C THR A 60 -6.55 -16.40 11.60
N ASP A 61 -7.00 -15.18 11.30
CA ASP A 61 -7.95 -14.44 12.12
C ASP A 61 -9.26 -14.27 11.36
N CYS A 62 -10.38 -14.62 11.99
CA CYS A 62 -11.71 -14.59 11.40
C CYS A 62 -12.65 -13.81 12.30
N TRP A 63 -13.32 -12.80 11.75
CA TRP A 63 -14.31 -12.02 12.51
C TRP A 63 -15.48 -11.60 11.61
N THR A 64 -16.60 -11.26 12.24
CA THR A 64 -17.75 -10.63 11.57
C THR A 64 -17.87 -9.21 12.09
N SER A 65 -17.96 -8.22 11.21
CA SER A 65 -18.13 -6.83 11.61
C SER A 65 -19.56 -6.55 12.09
N ASP A 66 -19.73 -5.41 12.75
CA ASP A 66 -21.05 -4.90 13.16
C ASP A 66 -22.00 -4.67 11.97
N ASN A 67 -21.44 -4.51 10.76
CA ASN A 67 -22.20 -4.41 9.52
C ASN A 67 -22.56 -5.79 8.92
N ASN A 68 -22.48 -6.84 9.75
CA ASN A 68 -22.76 -8.25 9.44
C ASN A 68 -21.92 -8.80 8.26
N GLN A 69 -20.69 -8.29 8.10
CA GLN A 69 -19.78 -8.71 7.05
C GLN A 69 -18.66 -9.56 7.63
N SER A 70 -18.48 -10.77 7.10
CA SER A 70 -17.41 -11.67 7.54
C SER A 70 -16.08 -11.37 6.86
N TYR A 71 -15.00 -11.44 7.64
CA TYR A 71 -13.63 -11.20 7.21
C TYR A 71 -12.74 -12.36 7.64
N ILE A 72 -11.75 -12.65 6.81
CA ILE A 72 -10.67 -13.58 7.11
C ILE A 72 -9.33 -12.91 6.79
N THR A 73 -8.37 -13.02 7.69
CA THR A 73 -7.01 -12.51 7.51
C THR A 73 -6.02 -13.64 7.72
N PHE A 74 -5.00 -13.66 6.88
CA PHE A 74 -3.88 -14.59 6.99
C PHE A 74 -2.62 -13.80 7.36
N SER A 75 -1.91 -14.24 8.39
CA SER A 75 -0.60 -13.69 8.76
C SER A 75 0.44 -14.81 8.78
N LEU A 76 1.58 -14.56 8.15
CA LEU A 76 2.68 -15.54 8.07
C LEU A 76 3.85 -15.03 8.91
N HIS A 77 4.32 -15.85 9.85
CA HIS A 77 5.45 -15.57 10.74
C HIS A 77 6.64 -16.49 10.43
#